data_AF-A0A177Q826-F1
#
_entry.id   AF-A0A177Q826-F1
#
_cell.length_a   1.000
_cell.length_b   1.000
_cell.length_c   1.000
_cell.angle_alpha   90.00
_cell.angle_beta   90.00
_cell.angle_gamma   90.00
#
_symmetry.space_group_name_H-M   'P 1'
#
loop_
_entity.id
_entity.type
_entity.pdbx_description
1 polymer ?
#
loop_
_entity_poly.entity_id
_entity_poly.type
_entity_poly.pdbx_seq_one_letter_code
_entity_poly.pdbx_strand_id
1 'polypeptide(L)'
;MATLPDPDILEWAANLDAILITHDRSTMADFAYERIVAGLRCPGVVIFDEGVAPGAFARAFAQLVEASGDGFLTDNVHWLQV
;
A
#
# COMPACT_ATOMS: atom_id res chain seq x y z
N MET A 1 20.04 4.67 10.99
CA MET A 1 19.01 4.02 10.16
C MET A 1 18.91 4.85 8.90
N ALA A 2 19.20 4.32 7.71
CA ALA A 2 19.05 5.09 6.48
C ALA A 2 17.56 5.13 6.12
N THR A 3 16.96 6.31 6.09
CA THR A 3 15.60 6.53 5.59
C THR A 3 15.69 6.58 4.07
N LEU A 4 15.13 5.58 3.39
CA LEU A 4 14.91 5.66 1.94
C LEU A 4 13.77 6.65 1.68
N PRO A 5 13.89 7.52 0.67
CA PRO A 5 12.78 8.34 0.19
C PRO A 5 11.56 7.49 -0.19
N ASP A 6 10.35 8.02 0.00
CA ASP A 6 9.11 7.32 -0.31
C ASP A 6 9.01 6.82 -1.77
N PRO A 7 9.43 7.59 -2.81
CA PRO A 7 9.44 7.10 -4.18
C PRO A 7 10.33 5.86 -4.38
N ASP A 8 11.47 5.82 -3.69
CA ASP A 8 12.42 4.72 -3.78
C ASP A 8 11.86 3.44 -3.14
N ILE A 9 11.07 3.59 -2.07
CA ILE A 9 10.35 2.48 -1.44
C ILE A 9 9.28 1.92 -2.39
N LEU A 10 8.54 2.78 -3.08
CA LEU A 10 7.54 2.37 -4.07
C LEU A 10 8.18 1.68 -5.29
N GLU A 11 9.32 2.18 -5.75
CA GLU A 11 10.09 1.53 -6.81
C GLU A 11 10.60 0.15 -6.39
N TRP A 12 11.15 0.06 -5.18
CA TRP A 12 11.59 -1.22 -4.61
C TRP A 12 10.43 -2.22 -4.50
N ALA A 13 9.27 -1.79 -4.00
CA ALA A 13 8.07 -2.63 -3.92
C ALA A 13 7.60 -3.10 -5.31
N ALA A 14 7.59 -2.20 -6.30
CA ALA A 14 7.22 -2.52 -7.68
C ALA A 14 8.15 -3.56 -8.33
N ASN A 15 9.46 -3.46 -8.05
CA ASN A 15 10.47 -4.41 -8.55
C ASN A 15 10.32 -5.81 -7.94
N LEU A 16 9.79 -5.90 -6.72
CA LEU A 16 9.52 -7.17 -6.04
C LEU A 16 8.11 -7.72 -6.29
N ASP A 17 7.26 -6.99 -7.01
CA ASP A 17 5.84 -7.29 -7.10
C ASP A 17 5.14 -7.38 -5.74
N ALA A 18 5.56 -6.52 -4.81
CA ALA A 18 5.07 -6.50 -3.44
C ALA A 18 4.06 -5.37 -3.23
N ILE A 19 3.02 -5.67 -2.45
CA ILE A 19 2.08 -4.66 -1.94
C ILE A 19 2.73 -3.93 -0.78
N LEU A 20 2.74 -2.59 -0.83
CA LEU A 20 3.24 -1.77 0.27
C LEU A 20 2.13 -1.58 1.33
N ILE A 21 2.44 -1.91 2.58
CA ILE A 21 1.55 -1.69 3.73
C ILE A 21 2.20 -0.66 4.63
N THR A 22 1.51 0.46 4.90
CA THR A 22 2.10 1.60 5.62
C THR A 22 1.09 2.31 6.52
N HIS A 23 1.58 2.96 7.56
CA HIS A 23 0.83 3.95 8.34
C HIS A 23 0.97 5.37 7.79
N ASP A 24 1.90 5.59 6.86
CA ASP A 24 2.17 6.93 6.34
C ASP A 24 1.03 7.40 5.42
N ARG A 25 0.19 8.25 5.99
CA ARG A 25 -0.91 8.93 5.30
C ARG A 25 -0.51 10.26 4.69
N SER A 26 0.64 10.79 5.11
CA SER A 26 1.03 12.17 4.87
C SER A 26 1.68 12.34 3.51
N THR A 27 2.44 11.34 3.07
CA THR A 27 3.21 11.43 1.81
C THR A 27 3.05 10.21 0.91
N MET A 28 2.93 9.00 1.47
CA MET A 28 2.98 7.77 0.66
C MET A 28 1.80 7.67 -0.34
N ALA A 29 0.62 8.16 0.03
CA ALA A 29 -0.53 8.18 -0.87
C ALA A 29 -0.27 9.03 -2.12
N ASP A 30 0.27 10.24 -1.94
CA ASP A 30 0.52 11.18 -3.02
C ASP A 30 1.55 10.62 -4.00
N PHE A 31 2.67 10.08 -3.50
CA PHE A 31 3.68 9.44 -4.35
C PHE A 31 3.16 8.20 -5.08
N ALA A 32 2.29 7.41 -4.45
CA ALA A 32 1.66 6.27 -5.10
C ALA A 32 0.72 6.72 -6.24
N TYR A 33 -0.08 7.77 -6.02
CA TYR A 33 -0.94 8.33 -7.06
C TYR A 33 -0.14 8.92 -8.21
N GLU A 34 0.92 9.69 -7.93
CA GLU A 34 1.83 10.21 -8.96
C GLU A 34 2.41 9.07 -9.82
N ARG A 35 2.83 7.98 -9.17
CA ARG A 35 3.36 6.80 -9.85
C ARG A 35 2.31 6.14 -10.76
N ILE A 36 1.09 5.94 -10.26
CA ILE A 36 -0.03 5.36 -11.03
C ILE A 36 -0.38 6.24 -12.24
N VAL A 37 -0.49 7.56 -12.04
CA VAL A 37 -0.79 8.52 -13.12
C VAL A 37 0.32 8.55 -14.18
N ALA A 38 1.58 8.37 -13.78
CA ALA A 38 2.71 8.24 -14.70
C ALA A 38 2.73 6.90 -15.48
N GLY A 39 1.78 6.00 -15.24
CA GLY A 39 1.74 4.66 -15.84
C GLY A 39 2.86 3.75 -15.36
N LEU A 40 3.49 4.09 -14.24
CA LEU A 40 4.51 3.26 -13.62
C LEU A 40 3.82 2.18 -12.79
N ARG A 41 4.34 0.94 -12.89
CA ARG A 41 3.79 -0.21 -12.17
C ARG A 41 3.68 0.07 -10.68
N CYS A 42 2.49 -0.14 -10.12
CA CYS A 42 2.23 -0.05 -8.70
C CYS A 42 1.44 -1.29 -8.25
N PRO A 43 2.09 -2.33 -7.70
CA PRO A 43 1.40 -3.58 -7.31
C PRO A 43 0.24 -3.36 -6.32
N GLY A 44 0.33 -2.28 -5.53
CA GLY A 44 -0.72 -1.80 -4.64
C GLY A 44 -0.15 -1.16 -3.39
N VAL A 45 -0.90 -0.23 -2.81
CA VAL A 45 -0.57 0.40 -1.53
C VAL A 45 -1.76 0.28 -0.60
N VAL A 46 -1.53 -0.12 0.65
CA VAL A 46 -2.53 -0.21 1.71
C VAL A 46 -2.10 0.69 2.86
N ILE A 47 -2.95 1.65 3.19
CA ILE A 47 -2.72 2.63 4.24
C ILE A 47 -3.71 2.40 5.38
N PHE A 48 -3.22 2.30 6.62
CA PHE A 48 -4.05 1.97 7.77
C PHE A 48 -3.79 2.85 9.00
N ASP A 49 -4.78 2.92 9.89
CA ASP A 49 -4.77 3.81 11.06
C ASP A 49 -3.59 3.57 11.99
N GLU A 50 -2.95 4.67 12.43
CA GLU A 50 -1.98 4.60 13.53
C GLU A 50 -2.66 4.01 14.78
N GLY A 51 -1.96 3.11 15.48
CA GLY A 51 -2.47 2.46 16.68
C GLY A 51 -3.28 1.19 16.43
N VAL A 52 -3.56 0.83 15.17
CA VAL A 52 -4.11 -0.48 14.84
C VAL A 52 -3.06 -1.55 15.13
N ALA A 53 -3.44 -2.56 15.92
CA ALA A 53 -2.57 -3.70 16.18
C ALA A 53 -2.34 -4.50 14.88
N PRO A 54 -1.10 -4.95 14.58
CA PRO A 54 -0.81 -5.70 13.36
C PRO A 54 -1.70 -6.93 13.13
N GLY A 55 -2.09 -7.63 14.21
CA GLY A 55 -2.99 -8.78 14.11
C GLY A 55 -4.43 -8.42 13.74
N ALA A 56 -4.92 -7.25 14.19
CA ALA A 56 -6.24 -6.75 13.82
C ALA A 56 -6.27 -6.35 12.34
N PHE A 57 -5.24 -5.62 11.89
CA PHE A 57 -5.05 -5.29 10.49
C PHE A 57 -4.99 -6.55 9.61
N ALA A 58 -4.12 -7.50 9.95
CA ALA A 58 -3.92 -8.71 9.15
C ALA A 58 -5.22 -9.50 8.97
N ARG A 59 -6.03 -9.59 10.03
CA ARG A 59 -7.34 -10.26 9.96
C ARG A 59 -8.32 -9.53 9.04
N ALA A 60 -8.47 -8.22 9.22
CA ALA A 60 -9.41 -7.44 8.42
C ALA A 60 -8.98 -7.38 6.94
N PHE A 61 -7.69 -7.22 6.68
CA PHE A 61 -7.13 -7.20 5.35
C PHE A 61 -7.32 -8.53 4.62
N ALA A 62 -7.09 -9.67 5.29
CA ALA A 62 -7.32 -10.99 4.69
C ALA A 62 -8.79 -11.17 4.26
N GLN A 63 -9.74 -10.78 5.11
CA GLN A 63 -11.17 -10.84 4.79
C GLN A 63 -11.54 -9.97 3.58
N LEU A 64 -10.95 -8.78 3.50
CA LEU A 64 -11.20 -7.86 2.38
C LEU A 64 -10.67 -8.42 1.05
N VAL A 65 -9.46 -8.99 1.06
CA VAL A 65 -8.84 -9.59 -0.14
C VAL A 65 -9.67 -10.78 -0.63
N GLU A 66 -10.08 -11.66 0.28
CA GLU A 66 -10.93 -12.82 -0.05
C GLU A 66 -12.28 -12.40 -0.66
N ALA A 67 -12.86 -11.29 -0.21
CA ALA A 67 -14.13 -10.79 -0.72
C ALA A 67 -14.03 -10.07 -2.07
N SER A 68 -12.85 -9.54 -2.42
CA SER A 68 -12.68 -8.63 -3.57
C SER A 68 -12.19 -9.30 -4.85
N GLY A 69 -11.53 -10.46 -4.73
CA GLY A 69 -11.02 -11.22 -5.89
C GLY A 69 -9.74 -10.64 -6.50
N ASP A 70 -9.37 -11.16 -7.68
CA ASP A 70 -8.09 -10.87 -8.33
C ASP A 70 -7.96 -9.41 -8.77
N GLY A 71 -6.76 -8.85 -8.62
CA GLY A 71 -6.43 -7.50 -9.11
C GLY A 71 -6.95 -6.35 -8.25
N PHE A 72 -7.64 -6.64 -7.14
CA PHE A 72 -8.19 -5.62 -6.22
C PHE A 72 -7.17 -4.53 -5.83
N LEU A 73 -5.91 -4.89 -5.64
CA LEU A 73 -4.85 -3.99 -5.16
C LEU A 73 -4.05 -3.33 -6.29
N THR A 74 -4.09 -3.90 -7.50
CA THR A 74 -3.23 -3.49 -8.60
C THR A 74 -3.53 -2.06 -9.02
N ASP A 75 -2.47 -1.25 -9.11
CA ASP A 75 -2.50 0.18 -9.48
C ASP A 75 -3.52 0.99 -8.67
N ASN A 76 -3.69 0.62 -7.39
CA ASN A 76 -4.63 1.27 -6.47
C ASN A 76 -4.01 1.55 -5.10
N VAL A 77 -4.57 2.56 -4.43
CA VAL A 77 -4.30 2.89 -3.03
C VAL A 77 -5.55 2.62 -2.21
N HIS A 78 -5.44 1.74 -1.22
CA HIS A 78 -6.54 1.32 -0.36
C HIS A 78 -6.37 1.86 1.05
N TRP A 79 -7.45 2.40 1.58
CA TRP A 79 -7.50 2.93 2.95
C TRP A 79 -8.28 1.96 3.82
N LEU A 80 -7.62 1.39 4.82
CA LEU A 80 -8.25 0.48 5.77
C LEU A 80 -8.43 1.18 7.12
N GLN A 81 -9.69 1.40 7.51
CA GLN A 81 -10.07 1.86 8.84
C GLN A 81 -10.63 0.68 9.62
N VAL A 82 -9.89 0.23 10.63
CA VAL A 82 -10.21 -0.95 11.45
C VAL A 82 -9.99 -0.67 12.92
#